data_AF-A0A849K711-F1
#
_entry.id   AF-A0A849K711-F1
#
_cell.length_a   1.000
_cell.length_b   1.000
_cell.length_c   1.000
_cell.angle_alpha   90.00
_cell.angle_beta   90.00
_cell.angle_gamma   90.00
#
_symmetry.space_group_name_H-M   'P 1'
#
loop_
_entity.id
_entity.type
_entity.pdbx_description
1 polymer ?
#
loop_
_entity_poly.entity_id
_entity_poly.type
_entity_poly.pdbx_seq_one_letter_code
_entity_poly.pdbx_strand_id
1 'polypeptide(L)'
;MASAEAPAKARRVSSRARNDAVLLGAVELARAAALEVASGPDDVGEHLGTVAEGERLMSHRFAAGMRGYQGWHWTVTVARVPRGRTATVCEVELLPGDDAILAPAWVPWSERLRPGDVRPGDKLPFRADDPRLEPGWTPTGDEEQDEVAIEELALARQRVLSPQGRDEAAERWYRGSQGPTSRGAVASDAECTTCGFLVPLQGPLGQLFGVCANAWSPDDGKVVSLDHGCGAHSETDVSRRRSEWPDPDPIIDESTVEQVDLGTPGPDEPDRSDEPEGDERA
;
A
#
# COMPACT_ATOMS: atom_id res chain seq x y z
N MET A 1 -14.41 -8.98 22.01
CA MET A 1 -13.70 -8.34 23.15
C MET A 1 -12.90 -9.42 23.85
N ALA A 2 -11.63 -9.59 23.49
CA ALA A 2 -10.73 -10.46 24.26
C ALA A 2 -10.47 -9.76 25.59
N SER A 3 -10.95 -10.36 26.69
CA SER A 3 -10.73 -9.85 28.03
C SER A 3 -9.24 -9.95 28.34
N ALA A 4 -8.54 -8.82 28.39
CA ALA A 4 -7.18 -8.79 28.90
C ALA A 4 -7.23 -9.23 30.37
N GLU A 5 -6.63 -10.39 30.65
CA GLU A 5 -6.57 -10.95 32.00
C GLU A 5 -5.84 -9.95 32.91
N ALA A 6 -6.48 -9.57 34.01
CA ALA A 6 -5.94 -8.57 34.93
C ALA A 6 -4.58 -9.06 35.49
N PRO A 7 -3.57 -8.18 35.62
CA PRO A 7 -2.26 -8.59 36.09
C PRO A 7 -2.35 -9.20 37.49
N ALA A 8 -1.75 -10.38 37.67
CA ALA A 8 -1.72 -11.07 38.94
C ALA A 8 -1.11 -10.18 40.03
N LYS A 9 -1.74 -10.16 41.21
CA LYS A 9 -1.32 -9.31 42.34
C LYS A 9 0.09 -9.72 42.79
N ALA A 10 1.05 -8.80 42.75
CA ALA A 10 2.44 -9.06 43.13
C ALA A 10 2.53 -9.69 44.54
N ARG A 11 3.21 -10.83 44.64
CA ARG A 11 3.35 -11.58 45.89
C ARG A 11 4.20 -10.77 46.87
N ARG A 12 3.69 -10.50 48.08
CA ARG A 12 4.45 -9.75 49.09
C ARG A 12 5.59 -10.60 49.64
N VAL A 13 6.82 -10.11 49.53
CA VAL A 13 8.03 -10.77 50.02
C VAL A 13 8.51 -10.13 51.33
N SER A 14 8.87 -10.96 52.31
CA SER A 14 9.27 -10.49 53.64
C SER A 14 10.58 -9.69 53.59
N SER A 15 10.79 -8.78 54.56
CA SER A 15 12.07 -8.06 54.70
C SER A 15 13.25 -9.01 54.91
N ARG A 16 13.02 -10.11 55.64
CA ARG A 16 14.02 -11.16 55.88
C ARG A 16 14.46 -11.83 54.58
N ALA A 17 13.52 -12.11 53.67
CA ALA A 17 13.83 -12.70 52.37
C ALA A 17 14.62 -11.71 51.48
N ARG A 18 14.28 -10.42 51.52
CA ARG A 18 15.02 -9.37 50.79
C ARG A 18 16.45 -9.17 51.27
N ASN A 19 16.72 -9.42 52.56
CA ASN A 19 18.02 -9.19 53.19
C ASN A 19 18.79 -10.50 53.45
N ASP A 20 18.56 -11.55 52.66
CA ASP A 20 19.29 -12.82 52.81
C ASP A 20 20.75 -12.66 52.33
N ALA A 21 21.68 -12.46 53.27
CA ALA A 21 23.07 -12.16 52.97
C ALA A 21 23.79 -13.23 52.12
N VAL A 22 23.38 -14.50 52.23
CA VAL A 22 23.98 -15.59 51.43
C VAL A 22 23.58 -15.45 49.96
N LEU A 23 22.30 -15.14 49.70
CA LEU A 23 21.81 -14.99 48.33
C LEU A 23 22.25 -13.66 47.74
N LEU A 24 22.21 -12.56 48.50
CA LEU A 24 22.74 -11.26 48.05
C LEU A 24 24.21 -11.35 47.62
N GLY A 25 25.01 -12.18 48.31
CA GLY A 25 26.42 -12.41 47.99
C GLY A 25 26.67 -13.36 46.82
N ALA A 26 25.65 -13.98 46.23
CA ALA A 26 25.79 -15.01 45.19
C ALA A 26 25.96 -14.45 43.77
N VAL A 27 26.37 -13.18 43.62
CA VAL A 27 26.50 -12.49 42.32
C VAL A 27 27.43 -13.24 41.37
N GLU A 28 28.59 -13.69 41.84
CA GLU A 28 29.56 -14.40 41.00
C GLU A 28 29.07 -15.78 40.57
N LEU A 29 28.39 -16.51 41.47
CA LEU A 29 27.74 -17.77 41.13
C LEU A 29 26.67 -17.56 40.04
N ALA A 30 25.86 -16.51 40.20
CA ALA A 30 24.81 -16.17 39.25
C ALA A 30 25.39 -15.74 37.89
N ARG A 31 26.46 -14.92 37.89
CA ARG A 31 27.16 -14.51 36.67
C ARG A 31 27.75 -15.72 35.95
N ALA A 32 28.40 -16.64 36.66
CA ALA A 32 28.96 -17.85 36.08
C ALA A 32 27.88 -18.69 35.40
N ALA A 33 26.73 -18.88 36.06
CA ALA A 33 25.61 -19.62 35.48
C ALA A 33 25.01 -18.95 34.24
N ALA A 34 24.89 -17.62 34.21
CA ALA A 34 24.49 -16.90 33.00
C ALA A 34 25.48 -17.09 31.85
N LEU A 35 26.79 -17.04 32.14
CA LEU A 35 27.85 -17.24 31.16
C LEU A 35 27.90 -18.68 30.59
N GLU A 36 27.50 -19.68 31.38
CA GLU A 36 27.39 -21.07 30.90
C GLU A 36 26.29 -21.24 29.83
N VAL A 37 25.23 -20.43 29.87
CA VAL A 37 24.09 -20.49 28.93
C VAL A 37 24.28 -19.53 27.75
N ALA A 38 25.00 -18.43 27.97
CA ALA A 38 25.30 -17.44 26.95
C ALA A 38 26.12 -18.00 25.77
N SER A 39 25.98 -17.40 24.59
CA SER A 39 26.75 -17.80 23.40
C SER A 39 28.17 -17.23 23.41
N GLY A 40 28.38 -16.10 24.07
CA GLY A 40 29.69 -15.48 24.29
C GLY A 40 29.78 -14.75 25.62
N PRO A 41 31.01 -14.46 26.10
CA PRO A 41 31.20 -13.79 27.38
C PRO A 41 30.64 -12.36 27.42
N ASP A 42 30.65 -11.68 26.27
CA ASP A 42 30.13 -10.31 26.13
C ASP A 42 28.59 -10.25 26.15
N ASP A 43 27.90 -11.39 26.07
CA ASP A 43 26.44 -11.46 26.10
C ASP A 43 25.89 -11.19 27.51
N VAL A 44 26.70 -11.33 28.56
CA VAL A 44 26.33 -11.12 29.97
C VAL A 44 27.01 -9.87 30.52
N GLY A 45 26.27 -8.77 30.57
CA GLY A 45 26.77 -7.45 30.97
C GLY A 45 26.83 -7.22 32.49
N GLU A 46 26.63 -5.97 32.88
CA GLU A 46 26.70 -5.52 34.27
C GLU A 46 25.59 -6.12 35.13
N HIS A 47 25.86 -6.27 36.43
CA HIS A 47 24.85 -6.72 37.40
C HIS A 47 23.92 -5.56 37.73
N LEU A 48 22.63 -5.72 37.40
CA LEU A 48 21.58 -4.71 37.54
C LEU A 48 20.88 -4.75 38.90
N GLY A 49 21.21 -5.75 39.73
CA GLY A 49 20.67 -5.91 41.07
C GLY A 49 19.84 -7.19 41.24
N THR A 50 19.18 -7.28 42.38
CA THR A 50 18.50 -8.50 42.83
C THR A 50 17.03 -8.29 43.10
N VAL A 51 16.22 -9.31 42.83
CA VAL A 51 14.80 -9.38 43.22
C VAL A 51 14.61 -10.57 44.14
N ALA A 52 14.00 -10.35 45.30
CA ALA A 52 13.62 -11.47 46.17
C ALA A 52 12.30 -12.07 45.67
N GLU A 53 12.32 -13.33 45.28
CA GLU A 53 11.16 -14.05 44.72
C GLU A 53 10.36 -14.76 45.83
N GLY A 54 11.03 -15.11 46.94
CA GLY A 54 10.43 -15.82 48.05
C GLY A 54 11.38 -16.02 49.23
N GLU A 55 10.97 -16.82 50.20
CA GLU A 55 11.85 -17.16 51.31
C GLU A 55 13.01 -18.04 50.81
N ARG A 56 14.25 -17.55 50.97
CA ARG A 56 15.47 -18.24 50.49
C ARG A 56 15.48 -18.46 48.97
N LEU A 57 14.86 -17.56 48.22
CA LEU A 57 14.82 -17.56 46.75
C LEU A 57 14.99 -16.13 46.23
N MET A 58 15.98 -15.91 45.36
CA MET A 58 16.37 -14.58 44.88
C MET A 58 16.87 -14.66 43.45
N SER A 59 16.50 -13.71 42.61
CA SER A 59 16.98 -13.61 41.24
C SER A 59 17.98 -12.46 41.09
N HIS A 60 19.15 -12.77 40.54
CA HIS A 60 20.14 -11.78 40.11
C HIS A 60 19.89 -11.42 38.66
N ARG A 61 19.92 -10.12 38.34
CA ARG A 61 19.73 -9.63 36.98
C ARG A 61 21.03 -9.07 36.42
N PHE A 62 21.33 -9.39 35.16
CA PHE A 62 22.45 -8.83 34.41
C PHE A 62 21.95 -8.27 33.08
N ALA A 63 22.56 -7.19 32.60
CA ALA A 63 22.24 -6.65 31.27
C ALA A 63 22.52 -7.69 30.18
N ALA A 64 21.65 -7.80 29.18
CA ALA A 64 21.93 -8.59 27.99
C ALA A 64 22.80 -7.77 27.01
N GLY A 65 23.99 -8.28 26.68
CA GLY A 65 24.91 -7.68 25.70
C GLY A 65 24.66 -8.14 24.25
N MET A 66 23.73 -9.06 24.04
CA MET A 66 23.41 -9.62 22.71
C MET A 66 22.75 -8.58 21.79
N ARG A 67 23.14 -8.57 20.52
CA ARG A 67 22.46 -7.77 19.48
C ARG A 67 20.98 -8.18 19.38
N GLY A 68 20.09 -7.20 19.35
CA GLY A 68 18.64 -7.42 19.28
C GLY A 68 17.95 -7.62 20.64
N TYR A 69 18.71 -7.76 21.72
CA TYR A 69 18.20 -7.93 23.09
C TYR A 69 18.37 -6.67 23.95
N GLN A 70 18.31 -5.49 23.31
CA GLN A 70 18.35 -4.22 24.04
C GLN A 70 17.21 -4.17 25.08
N GLY A 71 17.56 -3.84 26.33
CA GLY A 71 16.62 -3.77 27.44
C GLY A 71 16.23 -5.14 28.02
N TRP A 72 16.78 -6.25 27.52
CA TRP A 72 16.59 -7.57 28.12
C TRP A 72 17.59 -7.84 29.23
N HIS A 73 17.21 -8.72 30.15
CA HIS A 73 18.01 -9.09 31.31
C HIS A 73 18.21 -10.60 31.39
N TRP A 74 19.45 -11.03 31.57
CA TRP A 74 19.73 -12.35 32.11
C TRP A 74 19.25 -12.39 33.56
N THR A 75 18.36 -13.30 33.89
CA THR A 75 17.80 -13.47 35.22
C THR A 75 18.20 -14.84 35.73
N VAL A 76 18.96 -14.87 36.82
CA VAL A 76 19.46 -16.11 37.43
C VAL A 76 18.87 -16.25 38.81
N THR A 77 17.96 -17.19 38.96
CA THR A 77 17.32 -17.48 40.24
C THR A 77 18.22 -18.41 41.05
N VAL A 78 18.56 -18.01 42.27
CA VAL A 78 19.33 -18.77 43.24
C VAL A 78 18.51 -19.04 44.50
N ALA A 79 18.75 -20.20 45.10
CA ALA A 79 18.12 -20.60 46.35
C ALA A 79 19.15 -21.14 47.34
N ARG A 80 18.74 -21.31 48.59
CA ARG A 80 19.51 -22.06 49.59
C ARG A 80 18.62 -22.86 50.52
N VAL A 81 19.15 -23.97 51.03
CA VAL A 81 18.47 -24.78 52.05
C VAL A 81 18.42 -24.05 53.41
N PRO A 82 17.45 -24.35 54.28
CA PRO A 82 17.38 -23.80 55.64
C PRO A 82 18.70 -24.00 56.41
N ARG A 83 19.21 -22.93 57.04
CA ARG A 83 20.51 -22.87 57.73
C ARG A 83 21.76 -23.14 56.86
N GLY A 84 21.57 -23.44 55.57
CA GLY A 84 22.66 -23.53 54.60
C GLY A 84 23.32 -22.18 54.36
N ARG A 85 24.63 -22.22 54.15
CA ARG A 85 25.47 -21.04 53.83
C ARG A 85 25.92 -21.01 52.37
N THR A 86 25.41 -21.94 51.56
CA THR A 86 25.73 -22.11 50.15
C THR A 86 24.49 -21.86 49.32
N ALA A 87 24.61 -21.01 48.31
CA ALA A 87 23.57 -20.79 47.30
C ALA A 87 23.71 -21.83 46.18
N THR A 88 22.58 -22.20 45.57
CA THR A 88 22.48 -23.09 44.41
C THR A 88 21.63 -22.41 43.34
N VAL A 89 21.99 -22.61 42.07
CA VAL A 89 21.22 -22.07 40.93
C VAL A 89 19.97 -22.92 40.71
N CYS A 90 18.83 -22.27 40.52
CA CYS A 90 17.55 -22.90 40.17
C CYS A 90 17.32 -22.87 38.67
N GLU A 91 17.47 -21.70 38.05
CA GLU A 91 17.23 -21.49 36.62
C GLU A 91 18.02 -20.27 36.12
N VAL A 92 18.20 -20.23 34.80
CA VAL A 92 18.81 -19.13 34.06
C VAL A 92 17.86 -18.81 32.91
N GLU A 93 17.39 -17.57 32.87
CA GLU A 93 16.39 -17.12 31.90
C GLU A 93 16.82 -15.80 31.28
N LEU A 94 16.29 -15.52 30.09
CA LEU A 94 16.42 -14.23 29.43
C LEU A 94 15.04 -13.59 29.36
N LEU A 95 14.83 -12.56 30.19
CA LEU A 95 13.53 -11.92 30.37
C LEU A 95 13.57 -10.46 29.89
N PRO A 96 12.48 -9.95 29.32
CA PRO A 96 12.41 -8.55 28.92
C PRO A 96 12.39 -7.64 30.15
N GLY A 97 13.23 -6.61 30.15
CA GLY A 97 13.13 -5.48 31.07
C GLY A 97 12.17 -4.40 30.57
N ASP A 98 12.08 -3.30 31.31
CA ASP A 98 11.15 -2.20 31.00
C ASP A 98 11.48 -1.50 29.67
N ASP A 99 12.75 -1.52 29.26
CA ASP A 99 13.25 -0.94 28.01
C ASP A 99 13.34 -1.98 26.87
N ALA A 100 12.84 -3.21 27.08
CA ALA A 100 12.92 -4.26 26.08
C ALA A 100 12.00 -3.98 24.89
N ILE A 101 12.54 -4.14 23.69
CA ILE A 101 11.71 -4.14 22.47
C ILE A 101 10.97 -5.47 22.38
N LEU A 102 9.65 -5.41 22.60
CA LEU A 102 8.76 -6.57 22.51
C LEU A 102 8.07 -6.65 21.14
N ALA A 103 7.68 -7.87 20.78
CA ALA A 103 6.79 -8.06 19.63
C ALA A 103 5.45 -7.35 19.89
N PRO A 104 4.79 -6.81 18.84
CA PRO A 104 3.42 -6.33 18.96
C PRO A 104 2.49 -7.42 19.50
N ALA A 105 1.40 -7.01 20.14
CA ALA A 105 0.37 -7.94 20.56
C ALA A 105 -0.11 -8.78 19.37
N TRP A 106 -0.29 -10.09 19.61
CA TRP A 106 -0.82 -10.98 18.59
C TRP A 106 -2.28 -10.59 18.28
N VAL A 107 -2.58 -10.44 16.99
CA VAL A 107 -3.92 -10.12 16.48
C VAL A 107 -4.46 -11.32 15.69
N PRO A 108 -5.72 -11.78 15.89
CA PRO A 108 -6.31 -12.87 15.10
C PRO A 108 -6.21 -12.63 13.60
N TRP A 109 -6.01 -13.70 12.82
CA TRP A 109 -5.87 -13.58 11.36
C TRP A 109 -7.05 -12.85 10.70
N SER A 110 -8.27 -13.08 11.18
CA SER A 110 -9.50 -12.48 10.67
C SER A 110 -9.55 -10.97 10.90
N GLU A 111 -8.86 -10.46 11.90
CA GLU A 111 -8.73 -9.03 12.21
C GLU A 111 -7.57 -8.39 11.44
N ARG A 112 -6.68 -9.19 10.84
CA ARG A 112 -5.57 -8.70 10.01
C ARG A 112 -5.95 -8.52 8.54
N LEU A 113 -7.04 -9.15 8.08
CA LEU A 113 -7.49 -9.08 6.69
C LEU A 113 -7.88 -7.66 6.29
N ARG A 114 -7.42 -7.25 5.12
CA ARG A 114 -7.75 -5.99 4.46
C ARG A 114 -8.46 -6.24 3.14
N PRO A 115 -9.26 -5.28 2.64
CA PRO A 115 -9.75 -5.31 1.27
C PRO A 115 -8.57 -5.51 0.29
N GLY A 116 -8.68 -6.53 -0.58
CA GLY A 116 -7.62 -6.91 -1.53
C GLY A 116 -6.76 -8.10 -1.11
N ASP A 117 -6.80 -8.52 0.16
CA ASP A 117 -6.03 -9.70 0.62
C ASP A 117 -6.64 -11.03 0.14
N VAL A 118 -7.94 -11.03 -0.15
CA VAL A 118 -8.73 -12.21 -0.54
C VAL A 118 -8.50 -12.53 -2.01
N ARG A 119 -8.03 -13.74 -2.30
CA ARG A 119 -7.77 -14.24 -3.65
C ARG A 119 -8.85 -15.21 -4.13
N PRO A 120 -8.91 -15.52 -5.44
CA PRO A 120 -9.76 -16.59 -5.94
C PRO A 120 -9.48 -17.91 -5.20
N GLY A 121 -10.52 -18.48 -4.57
CA GLY A 121 -10.44 -19.72 -3.79
C GLY A 121 -10.44 -19.53 -2.27
N ASP A 122 -10.15 -18.31 -1.79
CA ASP A 122 -10.20 -18.02 -0.35
C ASP A 122 -11.64 -17.93 0.16
N LYS A 123 -11.83 -18.28 1.44
CA LYS A 123 -13.12 -18.15 2.13
C LYS A 123 -12.99 -17.18 3.30
N LEU A 124 -13.79 -16.12 3.26
CA LEU A 124 -13.93 -15.21 4.38
C LEU A 124 -14.70 -15.88 5.53
N PRO A 125 -14.38 -15.54 6.79
CA PRO A 125 -15.15 -16.02 7.92
C PRO A 125 -16.54 -15.39 7.88
N PHE A 126 -17.57 -16.20 8.19
CA PHE A 126 -18.94 -15.72 8.23
C PHE A 126 -19.12 -14.71 9.37
N ARG A 127 -19.68 -13.55 9.05
CA ARG A 127 -20.09 -12.52 10.02
C ARG A 127 -21.61 -12.46 10.01
N ALA A 128 -22.23 -12.89 11.12
CA ALA A 128 -23.68 -12.88 11.27
C ALA A 128 -24.20 -11.44 11.30
N ASP A 129 -23.64 -10.63 12.18
CA ASP A 129 -24.01 -9.23 12.42
C ASP A 129 -23.12 -8.27 11.60
N ASP A 130 -23.03 -8.49 10.28
CA ASP A 130 -22.34 -7.56 9.39
C ASP A 130 -23.23 -6.33 9.17
N PRO A 131 -22.84 -5.12 9.65
CA PRO A 131 -23.69 -3.93 9.56
C PRO A 131 -23.91 -3.47 8.12
N ARG A 132 -23.11 -3.96 7.17
CA ARG A 132 -23.25 -3.64 5.74
C ARG A 132 -24.35 -4.46 5.08
N LEU A 133 -24.90 -5.48 5.76
CA LEU A 133 -25.92 -6.37 5.24
C LEU A 133 -27.18 -6.33 6.10
N GLU A 134 -28.33 -6.43 5.45
CA GLU A 134 -29.65 -6.57 6.09
C GLU A 134 -30.39 -7.79 5.51
N PRO A 135 -31.39 -8.35 6.21
CA PRO A 135 -32.23 -9.41 5.65
C PRO A 135 -32.86 -8.98 4.33
N GLY A 136 -32.87 -9.85 3.33
CA GLY A 136 -33.58 -9.58 2.07
C GLY A 136 -35.08 -9.80 2.16
N TRP A 137 -35.76 -9.57 1.04
CA TRP A 137 -37.21 -9.72 0.94
C TRP A 137 -37.62 -11.19 1.07
N THR A 138 -38.64 -11.43 1.89
CA THR A 138 -39.30 -12.74 1.99
C THR A 138 -40.63 -12.63 1.24
N PRO A 139 -40.89 -13.49 0.23
CA PRO A 139 -42.14 -13.45 -0.52
C PRO A 139 -43.35 -13.48 0.41
N THR A 140 -44.24 -12.53 0.19
CA THR A 140 -45.41 -12.31 1.04
C THR A 140 -46.65 -13.02 0.51
N GLY A 141 -46.64 -13.42 -0.77
CA GLY A 141 -47.80 -13.94 -1.49
C GLY A 141 -48.68 -12.85 -2.10
N ASP A 142 -48.28 -11.58 -1.97
CA ASP A 142 -48.85 -10.44 -2.68
C ASP A 142 -48.05 -10.22 -3.97
N GLU A 143 -48.69 -10.48 -5.12
CA GLU A 143 -48.04 -10.46 -6.43
C GLU A 143 -47.48 -9.08 -6.79
N GLU A 144 -48.18 -8.00 -6.45
CA GLU A 144 -47.71 -6.64 -6.75
C GLU A 144 -46.48 -6.26 -5.92
N GLN A 145 -46.47 -6.62 -4.63
CA GLN A 145 -45.32 -6.35 -3.76
C GLN A 145 -44.13 -7.24 -4.08
N ASP A 146 -44.39 -8.52 -4.33
CA ASP A 146 -43.36 -9.50 -4.63
C ASP A 146 -42.73 -9.23 -6.01
N GLU A 147 -43.49 -8.80 -7.03
CA GLU A 147 -42.95 -8.41 -8.35
C GLU A 147 -41.92 -7.27 -8.22
N VAL A 148 -42.28 -6.16 -7.56
CA VAL A 148 -41.38 -5.02 -7.38
C VAL A 148 -40.14 -5.43 -6.55
N ALA A 149 -40.35 -6.13 -5.43
CA ALA A 149 -39.26 -6.48 -4.54
C ALA A 149 -38.29 -7.51 -5.14
N ILE A 150 -38.81 -8.49 -5.89
CA ILE A 150 -38.05 -9.63 -6.41
C ILE A 150 -37.52 -9.35 -7.81
N GLU A 151 -38.35 -8.86 -8.72
CA GLU A 151 -37.99 -8.71 -10.14
C GLU A 151 -37.26 -7.38 -10.40
N GLU A 152 -37.82 -6.26 -9.92
CA GLU A 152 -37.23 -4.94 -10.18
C GLU A 152 -36.03 -4.66 -9.25
N LEU A 153 -36.19 -4.91 -7.95
CA LEU A 153 -35.20 -4.58 -6.93
C LEU A 153 -34.24 -5.74 -6.60
N ALA A 154 -34.50 -6.94 -7.09
CA ALA A 154 -33.67 -8.14 -6.90
C ALA A 154 -33.36 -8.46 -5.42
N LEU A 155 -34.33 -8.24 -4.52
CA LEU A 155 -34.15 -8.35 -3.06
C LEU A 155 -34.37 -9.76 -2.50
N ALA A 156 -34.69 -10.76 -3.31
CA ALA A 156 -34.98 -12.14 -2.88
C ALA A 156 -33.76 -12.95 -2.40
N ARG A 157 -32.69 -12.28 -1.96
CA ARG A 157 -31.47 -12.92 -1.42
C ARG A 157 -31.59 -13.03 0.09
N GLN A 158 -30.91 -14.00 0.71
CA GLN A 158 -30.92 -14.14 2.17
C GLN A 158 -30.50 -12.85 2.89
N ARG A 159 -29.50 -12.15 2.35
CA ARG A 159 -29.07 -10.83 2.79
C ARG A 159 -28.79 -9.93 1.60
N VAL A 160 -29.14 -8.66 1.72
CA VAL A 160 -28.90 -7.60 0.72
C VAL A 160 -28.03 -6.49 1.33
N LEU A 161 -27.50 -5.60 0.50
CA LEU A 161 -26.75 -4.44 0.99
C LEU A 161 -27.70 -3.52 1.77
N SER A 162 -27.35 -3.27 3.03
CA SER A 162 -27.96 -2.21 3.85
C SER A 162 -27.64 -0.82 3.30
N PRO A 163 -28.32 0.24 3.77
CA PRO A 163 -27.95 1.62 3.47
C PRO A 163 -26.46 1.93 3.75
N GLN A 164 -25.95 1.52 4.93
CA GLN A 164 -24.53 1.70 5.28
C GLN A 164 -23.61 1.00 4.27
N GLY A 165 -23.93 -0.24 3.88
CA GLY A 165 -23.14 -0.98 2.89
C GLY A 165 -23.11 -0.31 1.52
N ARG A 166 -24.22 0.34 1.12
CA ARG A 166 -24.31 1.11 -0.13
C ARG A 166 -23.46 2.38 -0.04
N ASP A 167 -23.56 3.12 1.06
CA ASP A 167 -22.81 4.36 1.28
C ASP A 167 -21.30 4.09 1.30
N GLU A 168 -20.85 3.08 2.04
CA GLU A 168 -19.44 2.67 2.07
C GLU A 168 -18.93 2.22 0.69
N ALA A 169 -19.78 1.57 -0.11
CA ALA A 169 -19.43 1.18 -1.48
C ALA A 169 -19.33 2.40 -2.41
N ALA A 170 -20.32 3.28 -2.38
CA ALA A 170 -20.35 4.51 -3.17
C ALA A 170 -19.15 5.39 -2.85
N GLU A 171 -18.86 5.61 -1.57
CA GLU A 171 -17.72 6.41 -1.12
C GLU A 171 -16.38 5.84 -1.60
N ARG A 172 -16.19 4.52 -1.47
CA ARG A 172 -14.98 3.84 -1.94
C ARG A 172 -14.84 3.91 -3.46
N TRP A 173 -15.91 3.71 -4.22
CA TRP A 173 -15.87 3.75 -5.69
C TRP A 173 -15.62 5.17 -6.20
N TYR A 174 -16.33 6.16 -5.66
CA TYR A 174 -16.22 7.55 -6.09
C TYR A 174 -14.84 8.17 -5.78
N ARG A 175 -14.20 7.77 -4.68
CA ARG A 175 -12.82 8.19 -4.38
C ARG A 175 -11.74 7.28 -4.99
N GLY A 176 -12.16 6.22 -5.68
CA GLY A 176 -11.28 5.23 -6.28
C GLY A 176 -10.70 5.66 -7.63
N SER A 177 -10.03 4.73 -8.29
CA SER A 177 -9.45 4.93 -9.63
C SER A 177 -10.49 5.18 -10.73
N GLN A 178 -11.73 4.76 -10.50
CA GLN A 178 -12.86 4.90 -11.42
C GLN A 178 -13.80 6.06 -11.00
N GLY A 179 -13.32 6.94 -10.12
CA GLY A 179 -13.98 8.19 -9.76
C GLY A 179 -13.57 9.38 -10.65
N PRO A 180 -14.18 10.55 -10.46
CA PRO A 180 -13.92 11.73 -11.30
C PRO A 180 -12.56 12.38 -11.06
N THR A 181 -11.99 12.20 -9.86
CA THR A 181 -10.70 12.82 -9.51
C THR A 181 -9.50 11.94 -9.86
N SER A 182 -9.71 10.83 -10.57
CA SER A 182 -8.61 9.98 -11.00
C SER A 182 -7.79 10.67 -12.09
N ARG A 183 -6.51 10.29 -12.23
CA ARG A 183 -5.63 10.88 -13.26
C ARG A 183 -6.18 10.69 -14.68
N GLY A 184 -6.78 9.53 -14.96
CA GLY A 184 -7.41 9.26 -16.26
C GLY A 184 -8.62 10.14 -16.50
N ALA A 185 -9.47 10.32 -15.48
CA ALA A 185 -10.67 11.15 -15.56
C ALA A 185 -10.33 12.62 -15.82
N VAL A 186 -9.40 13.19 -15.05
CA VAL A 186 -8.98 14.59 -15.20
C VAL A 186 -8.33 14.87 -16.56
N ALA A 187 -7.71 13.87 -17.18
CA ALA A 187 -7.07 14.00 -18.50
C ALA A 187 -8.00 13.63 -19.67
N SER A 188 -9.23 13.20 -19.40
CA SER A 188 -10.17 12.79 -20.45
C SER A 188 -10.96 13.99 -20.99
N ASP A 189 -11.29 13.94 -22.28
CA ASP A 189 -12.04 15.01 -22.95
C ASP A 189 -13.55 14.96 -22.66
N ALA A 190 -14.07 13.84 -22.14
CA ALA A 190 -15.48 13.64 -21.86
C ALA A 190 -15.72 12.62 -20.73
N GLU A 191 -16.88 12.74 -20.10
CA GLU A 191 -17.31 11.96 -18.94
C GLU A 191 -18.24 10.81 -19.32
N CYS A 192 -18.33 9.79 -18.47
CA CYS A 192 -19.13 8.58 -18.68
C CYS A 192 -20.62 8.87 -18.85
N THR A 193 -21.16 9.95 -18.27
CA THR A 193 -22.58 10.34 -18.32
C THR A 193 -23.12 10.39 -19.75
N THR A 194 -22.28 10.79 -20.72
CA THR A 194 -22.65 10.93 -22.13
C THR A 194 -22.10 9.82 -23.03
N CYS A 195 -21.38 8.84 -22.46
CA CYS A 195 -20.69 7.82 -23.22
C CYS A 195 -21.65 6.71 -23.65
N GLY A 196 -21.68 6.37 -24.94
CA GLY A 196 -22.53 5.30 -25.48
C GLY A 196 -22.20 3.88 -24.99
N PHE A 197 -21.03 3.69 -24.35
CA PHE A 197 -20.61 2.41 -23.77
C PHE A 197 -20.97 2.24 -22.29
N LEU A 198 -21.63 3.22 -21.68
CA LEU A 198 -22.04 3.13 -20.28
C LEU A 198 -23.31 2.27 -20.14
N VAL A 199 -23.23 1.22 -19.33
CA VAL A 199 -24.39 0.44 -18.91
C VAL A 199 -24.82 0.91 -17.52
N PRO A 200 -26.04 1.45 -17.32
CA PRO A 200 -26.47 1.97 -16.02
C PRO A 200 -26.64 0.84 -15.00
N LEU A 201 -26.24 1.10 -13.74
CA LEU A 201 -26.60 0.24 -12.62
C LEU A 201 -28.06 0.48 -12.21
N GLN A 202 -28.65 -0.51 -11.55
CA GLN A 202 -30.02 -0.41 -11.02
C GLN A 202 -30.05 0.18 -9.61
N GLY A 203 -31.20 0.76 -9.24
CA GLY A 203 -31.46 1.30 -7.91
C GLY A 203 -30.63 2.54 -7.56
N PRO A 204 -30.44 2.84 -6.26
CA PRO A 204 -29.80 4.08 -5.81
C PRO A 204 -28.36 4.28 -6.31
N LEU A 205 -27.57 3.20 -6.46
CA LEU A 205 -26.21 3.31 -6.98
C LEU A 205 -26.18 3.73 -8.45
N GLY A 206 -27.24 3.44 -9.22
CA GLY A 206 -27.38 3.88 -10.61
C GLY A 206 -27.45 5.38 -10.82
N GLN A 207 -27.71 6.16 -9.76
CA GLN A 207 -27.72 7.62 -9.82
C GLN A 207 -26.32 8.23 -9.90
N LEU A 208 -25.28 7.47 -9.55
CA LEU A 208 -23.89 7.94 -9.52
C LEU A 208 -22.92 7.03 -10.27
N PHE A 209 -23.33 5.81 -10.60
CA PHE A 209 -22.43 4.82 -11.18
C PHE A 209 -23.07 4.02 -12.32
N GLY A 210 -22.22 3.59 -13.25
CA GLY A 210 -22.53 2.60 -14.28
C GLY A 210 -21.38 1.60 -14.44
N VAL A 211 -21.48 0.71 -15.43
CA VAL A 211 -20.42 -0.21 -15.83
C VAL A 211 -19.95 0.16 -17.23
N CYS A 212 -18.63 0.27 -17.42
CA CYS A 212 -18.05 0.48 -18.75
C CYS A 212 -18.07 -0.85 -19.53
N ALA A 213 -18.59 -0.83 -20.75
CA ALA A 213 -18.62 -1.99 -21.65
C ALA A 213 -17.71 -1.82 -22.89
N ASN A 214 -16.82 -0.83 -22.88
CA ASN A 214 -15.88 -0.61 -23.97
C ASN A 214 -14.61 -1.44 -23.75
N ALA A 215 -14.40 -2.48 -24.53
CA ALA A 215 -13.19 -3.32 -24.49
C ALA A 215 -11.86 -2.57 -24.72
N TRP A 216 -11.90 -1.37 -25.31
CA TRP A 216 -10.73 -0.51 -25.49
C TRP A 216 -10.45 0.40 -24.30
N SER A 217 -11.41 0.53 -23.38
CA SER A 217 -11.22 1.26 -22.13
C SER A 217 -10.38 0.42 -21.16
N PRO A 218 -9.45 1.04 -20.40
CA PRO A 218 -8.80 0.37 -19.28
C PRO A 218 -9.78 -0.05 -18.17
N ASP A 219 -11.02 0.45 -18.21
CA ASP A 219 -12.08 0.20 -17.23
C ASP A 219 -13.20 -0.70 -17.73
N ASP A 220 -13.01 -1.42 -18.84
CA ASP A 220 -13.94 -2.45 -19.31
C ASP A 220 -14.34 -3.43 -18.19
N GLY A 221 -15.65 -3.66 -18.04
CA GLY A 221 -16.23 -4.51 -17.02
C GLY A 221 -16.16 -3.98 -15.59
N LYS A 222 -15.72 -2.72 -15.38
CA LYS A 222 -15.62 -2.10 -14.05
C LYS A 222 -16.74 -1.10 -13.80
N VAL A 223 -17.05 -0.91 -12.52
CA VAL A 223 -17.93 0.17 -12.07
C VAL A 223 -17.19 1.50 -12.15
N VAL A 224 -17.82 2.48 -12.80
CA VAL A 224 -17.31 3.84 -13.01
C VAL A 224 -18.33 4.86 -12.51
N SER A 225 -17.87 5.99 -11.97
CA SER A 225 -18.79 7.10 -11.67
C SER A 225 -19.26 7.77 -12.97
N LEU A 226 -20.43 8.40 -12.94
CA LEU A 226 -20.99 9.06 -14.13
C LEU A 226 -20.10 10.22 -14.62
N ASP A 227 -19.38 10.88 -13.73
CA ASP A 227 -18.42 11.95 -13.99
C ASP A 227 -16.97 11.44 -14.18
N HIS A 228 -16.77 10.12 -14.33
CA HIS A 228 -15.47 9.54 -14.65
C HIS A 228 -15.14 9.68 -16.14
N GLY A 229 -13.86 9.72 -16.50
CA GLY A 229 -13.38 9.66 -17.88
C GLY A 229 -12.25 8.65 -18.04
N CYS A 230 -12.25 7.88 -19.12
CA CYS A 230 -11.27 6.83 -19.41
C CYS A 230 -10.41 7.07 -20.67
N GLY A 231 -10.68 8.15 -21.41
CA GLY A 231 -10.02 8.47 -22.70
C GLY A 231 -10.51 7.66 -23.92
N ALA A 232 -11.40 6.68 -23.73
CA ALA A 232 -12.00 5.88 -24.79
C ALA A 232 -13.52 6.17 -24.92
N HIS A 233 -13.90 7.44 -24.86
CA HIS A 233 -15.29 7.88 -24.94
C HIS A 233 -15.84 7.73 -26.37
N SER A 234 -17.12 7.36 -26.53
CA SER A 234 -17.69 7.05 -27.85
C SER A 234 -17.73 8.24 -28.81
N GLU A 235 -17.84 9.46 -28.25
CA GLU A 235 -17.94 10.72 -29.00
C GLU A 235 -16.64 11.55 -29.03
N THR A 236 -15.49 10.98 -28.63
CA THR A 236 -14.20 11.68 -28.68
C THR A 236 -13.33 11.13 -29.80
N ASP A 237 -12.50 11.99 -30.41
CA ASP A 237 -11.53 11.61 -31.45
C ASP A 237 -10.16 12.18 -31.09
N VAL A 238 -9.11 11.59 -31.64
CA VAL A 238 -7.76 12.15 -31.53
C VAL A 238 -7.70 13.50 -32.25
N SER A 239 -7.02 14.47 -31.64
CA SER A 239 -6.74 15.72 -32.34
C SER A 239 -5.93 15.40 -33.61
N ARG A 240 -6.52 15.68 -34.78
CA ARG A 240 -5.84 15.51 -36.05
C ARG A 240 -4.80 16.62 -36.19
N ARG A 241 -3.59 16.35 -35.71
CA ARG A 241 -2.44 17.19 -36.02
C ARG A 241 -2.29 17.17 -37.55
N ARG A 242 -2.27 18.34 -38.18
CA ARG A 242 -1.88 18.41 -39.61
C ARG A 242 -0.53 17.72 -39.75
N SER A 243 -0.37 16.94 -40.83
CA SER A 243 0.96 16.44 -41.14
C SER A 243 1.88 17.64 -41.27
N GLU A 244 3.01 17.59 -40.58
CA GLU A 244 4.15 18.49 -40.84
C GLU A 244 4.83 18.12 -42.17
N TRP A 245 4.17 17.31 -43.00
CA TRP A 245 4.72 16.73 -44.21
C TRP A 245 3.78 16.92 -45.42
N PRO A 246 4.31 17.37 -46.57
CA PRO A 246 5.65 17.96 -46.72
C PRO A 246 5.66 19.34 -46.04
N ASP A 247 6.71 19.67 -45.30
CA ASP A 247 6.99 21.05 -44.94
C ASP A 247 7.27 21.80 -46.25
N PRO A 248 6.47 22.80 -46.65
CA PRO A 248 6.59 23.41 -47.98
C PRO A 248 7.87 24.23 -48.18
N ASP A 249 8.68 24.42 -47.14
CA ASP A 249 9.82 25.33 -47.19
C ASP A 249 10.98 24.82 -46.30
N PRO A 250 11.69 23.75 -46.70
CA PRO A 250 12.89 23.35 -45.98
C PRO A 250 13.91 24.49 -46.03
N ILE A 251 14.46 24.87 -44.87
CA ILE A 251 15.48 25.94 -44.74
C ILE A 251 16.67 25.71 -45.69
N ILE A 252 16.93 24.45 -46.04
CA ILE A 252 17.93 24.05 -47.05
C ILE A 252 17.25 23.04 -47.99
N ASP A 253 17.11 23.41 -49.26
CA ASP A 253 16.65 22.50 -50.32
C ASP A 253 17.85 21.86 -51.02
N GLU A 254 18.18 20.64 -50.61
CA GLU A 254 19.23 19.80 -51.20
C GLU A 254 18.83 19.16 -52.55
N SER A 255 17.58 19.36 -53.00
CA SER A 255 17.08 18.85 -54.28
C SER A 255 17.07 19.89 -55.41
N THR A 256 17.30 21.17 -55.09
CA THR A 256 17.46 22.23 -56.09
C THR A 256 18.83 22.11 -56.77
N VAL A 257 18.82 21.84 -58.07
CA VAL A 257 20.03 21.76 -58.91
C VAL A 257 20.34 23.13 -59.49
N GLU A 258 21.42 23.76 -59.04
CA GLU A 258 21.96 24.98 -59.65
C GLU A 258 22.59 24.65 -61.01
N GLN A 259 22.02 25.17 -62.10
CA GLN A 259 22.61 25.05 -63.43
C GLN A 259 23.69 26.12 -63.61
N VAL A 260 24.95 25.70 -63.60
CA VAL A 260 26.09 26.58 -63.87
C VAL A 260 26.38 26.57 -65.37
N ASP A 261 26.10 27.68 -66.04
CA ASP A 261 26.50 27.91 -67.43
C ASP A 261 28.01 28.17 -67.49
N LEU A 262 28.77 27.14 -67.86
CA LEU A 262 30.18 27.27 -68.17
C LEU A 262 30.29 27.90 -69.56
N GLY A 263 30.23 29.24 -69.60
CA GLY A 263 30.29 30.01 -70.84
C GLY A 263 31.40 29.55 -71.78
N THR A 264 31.06 29.38 -73.05
CA THR A 264 32.01 29.05 -74.12
C THR A 264 33.10 30.13 -74.19
N PRO A 265 34.40 29.79 -74.17
CA PRO A 265 35.44 30.79 -74.33
C PRO A 265 35.27 31.46 -75.70
N GLY A 266 35.07 32.77 -75.71
CA GLY A 266 34.91 33.55 -76.92
C GLY A 266 36.20 33.60 -77.75
N PRO A 267 36.13 33.56 -79.09
CA PRO A 267 37.30 33.71 -79.95
C PRO A 267 37.80 35.17 -79.96
N ASP A 268 39.12 35.34 -79.94
CA ASP A 268 39.83 36.64 -80.02
C ASP A 268 39.38 37.48 -81.23
N GLU A 269 39.00 38.75 -80.98
CA GLU A 269 38.67 39.74 -82.02
C GLU A 269 39.94 40.36 -82.64
N PRO A 270 40.05 40.43 -83.99
CA PRO A 270 41.00 41.32 -84.65
C PRO A 270 40.38 42.69 -84.94
N ASP A 271 41.25 43.69 -84.81
CA ASP A 271 41.10 45.14 -84.91
C ASP A 271 40.40 45.65 -86.20
N ARG A 272 39.55 46.68 -86.06
CA ARG A 272 38.85 47.38 -87.16
C ARG A 272 39.60 48.64 -87.53
N SER A 273 40.10 48.74 -88.76
CA SER A 273 40.57 50.00 -89.34
C SER A 273 39.60 50.52 -90.42
N ASP A 274 38.86 51.55 -90.01
CA ASP A 274 38.54 52.82 -90.67
C ASP A 274 37.82 52.91 -92.04
N GLU A 275 36.70 53.63 -91.97
CA GLU A 275 35.90 54.22 -93.05
C GLU A 275 36.67 55.26 -93.89
N PRO A 276 36.09 55.71 -95.01
CA PRO A 276 35.58 57.09 -94.96
C PRO A 276 34.22 57.29 -95.64
N GLU A 277 33.34 58.04 -94.97
CA GLU A 277 32.19 58.73 -95.58
C GLU A 277 32.68 59.84 -96.52
N GLY A 278 32.10 59.88 -97.73
CA GLY A 278 32.34 60.94 -98.70
C GLY A 278 31.45 62.16 -98.41
N ASP A 279 32.02 63.35 -98.59
CA ASP A 279 31.30 64.62 -98.69
C ASP A 279 31.46 65.25 -100.08
N GLU A 280 30.44 66.01 -100.45
CA GLU A 280 30.02 66.48 -101.76
C GLU A 280 30.78 67.73 -102.27
N ARG A 281 30.86 67.84 -103.61
CA ARG A 281 30.95 69.08 -104.46
C ARG A 281 32.28 69.84 -104.56
N ALA A 282 32.88 69.78 -105.76
CA ALA A 282 32.80 70.82 -106.82
C ALA A 282 33.45 70.31 -108.12
#